data_AF-A0A6I7WJA3-F1
#
_entry.id   AF-A0A6I7WJA3-F1
#
_cell.length_a   1.000
_cell.length_b   1.000
_cell.length_c   1.000
_cell.angle_alpha   90.00
_cell.angle_beta   90.00
_cell.angle_gamma   90.00
#
_symmetry.space_group_name_H-M   'P 1'
#
loop_
_entity.id
_entity.type
_entity.pdbx_description
1 polymer ?
#
loop_
_entity_poly.entity_id
_entity_poly.type
_entity_poly.pdbx_seq_one_letter_code
_entity_poly.pdbx_strand_id
1 'polypeptide(L)'
;MMYPRLKLARNLLKDDGVIFISIDDNEQANLKKLCDEMFGEENFVGNIIWKNVTDNNPTNIATEHESIVVFAKNKDSLENTWKSKVSKIKDILVELGNQLTSDIKDKSELQVTYSKWFRENKNQLSSLDRYKYIDNDGVYTGSQSVHNPGKEGYRYDILHPSTNLPCKQPLMGYRFPEETIQKLLQEG
;
A
#
# COMPACT_ATOMS: atom_id res chain seq x y z
N MET A 1 1.22 20.54 30.47
CA MET A 1 2.45 20.03 31.14
C MET A 1 3.22 19.01 30.26
N MET A 2 3.49 19.30 28.98
CA MET A 2 4.19 18.39 28.05
C MET A 2 5.50 18.95 27.46
N TYR A 3 5.63 20.27 27.43
CA TYR A 3 6.75 20.99 26.84
C TYR A 3 8.15 20.46 27.23
N PRO A 4 8.54 20.39 28.52
CA PRO A 4 9.89 19.95 28.88
C PRO A 4 10.18 18.50 28.49
N ARG A 5 9.14 17.66 28.47
CA ARG A 5 9.27 16.24 28.10
C ARG A 5 9.55 16.09 26.60
N LEU A 6 8.79 16.80 25.75
CA LEU A 6 8.98 16.79 24.30
C LEU A 6 10.34 17.39 23.91
N LYS A 7 10.75 18.46 24.58
CA LYS A 7 12.07 19.06 24.37
C LYS A 7 13.21 18.08 24.66
N LEU A 8 13.12 17.33 25.76
CA LEU A 8 14.11 16.29 26.08
C LEU A 8 14.02 15.11 25.10
N ALA A 9 12.82 14.65 24.76
CA ALA A 9 12.63 13.55 23.82
C ALA A 9 13.24 13.86 22.44
N ARG A 10 13.07 15.08 21.94
CA ARG A 10 13.69 15.53 20.68
C ARG A 10 15.22 15.43 20.71
N ASN A 11 15.85 15.73 21.85
CA ASN A 11 17.30 15.64 22.00
C ASN A 11 17.81 14.19 21.96
N LEU A 12 16.97 13.22 22.34
CA LEU A 12 17.30 11.80 22.36
C LEU A 12 17.04 11.10 21.02
N LEU A 13 16.23 11.69 20.13
CA LEU A 13 16.00 11.15 18.80
C LEU A 13 17.27 11.23 17.95
N LYS A 14 17.48 10.19 17.14
CA LYS A 14 18.40 10.26 16.00
C LYS A 14 17.87 11.25 14.96
N ASP A 15 18.72 11.65 14.03
CA ASP A 15 18.34 12.61 12.98
C ASP A 15 17.25 12.06 12.04
N ASP A 16 17.30 10.76 11.75
CA ASP A 16 16.24 9.98 11.09
C ASP A 16 15.15 9.48 12.06
N GLY A 17 15.20 9.92 13.32
CA GLY A 17 14.28 9.50 14.36
C GLY A 17 12.91 10.14 14.22
N VAL A 18 11.88 9.37 14.57
CA VAL A 18 10.47 9.79 14.56
C VAL A 18 9.82 9.58 15.92
N ILE A 19 8.85 10.42 16.23
CA ILE A 19 8.00 10.31 17.42
C ILE A 19 6.54 10.15 16.99
N PHE A 20 5.85 9.22 17.65
CA PHE A 20 4.41 8.99 17.51
C PHE A 20 3.76 9.31 18.86
N ILE A 21 2.74 10.15 18.86
CA ILE A 21 2.06 10.59 20.08
C ILE A 21 0.56 10.36 19.92
N SER A 22 0.02 9.39 20.65
CA SER A 22 -1.43 9.18 20.76
C SER A 22 -2.07 10.29 21.57
N ILE A 23 -3.19 10.83 21.08
CA ILE A 23 -3.96 11.88 21.72
C ILE A 23 -5.42 11.82 21.25
N ASP A 24 -6.35 12.14 22.14
CA ASP A 24 -7.75 12.37 21.77
C ASP A 24 -7.96 13.80 21.27
N ASP A 25 -9.21 14.15 20.92
CA ASP A 25 -9.54 15.46 20.35
C ASP A 25 -9.40 16.62 21.36
N ASN A 26 -9.35 16.34 22.68
CA ASN A 26 -9.35 17.38 23.70
C ASN A 26 -8.11 18.29 23.61
N GLU A 27 -6.95 17.70 23.32
CA GLU A 27 -5.67 18.41 23.28
C GLU A 27 -4.89 18.24 21.97
N GLN A 28 -5.48 17.59 20.96
CA GLN A 28 -4.82 17.32 19.67
C GLN A 28 -4.25 18.59 19.03
N ALA A 29 -5.05 19.66 18.97
CA ALA A 29 -4.63 20.91 18.33
C ALA A 29 -3.53 21.63 19.12
N ASN A 30 -3.59 21.59 20.46
CA ASN A 30 -2.59 22.21 21.33
C ASN A 30 -1.28 21.42 21.29
N LEU A 31 -1.36 20.09 21.30
CA LEU A 31 -0.21 19.21 21.16
C LEU A 31 0.48 19.43 19.81
N LYS A 32 -0.28 19.56 18.72
CA LYS A 32 0.26 19.83 17.39
C LYS A 32 1.06 21.14 17.37
N LYS A 33 0.49 22.24 17.86
CA LYS A 33 1.18 23.53 17.98
C LYS A 33 2.46 23.45 18.82
N LEU A 34 2.39 22.71 19.92
CA LEU A 34 3.56 22.47 20.78
C LEU A 34 4.65 21.68 20.04
N CYS A 35 4.28 20.68 19.25
CA CYS A 35 5.22 19.93 18.43
C CYS A 35 5.78 20.79 17.29
N ASP A 36 4.98 21.67 16.68
CA ASP A 36 5.46 22.62 15.67
C ASP A 36 6.56 23.53 16.23
N GLU A 37 6.40 24.04 17.45
CA GLU A 37 7.42 24.85 18.11
C GLU A 37 8.71 24.04 18.41
N MET A 38 8.57 22.78 18.83
CA MET A 38 9.70 21.95 19.28
C MET A 38 10.46 21.28 18.14
N PHE A 39 9.74 20.75 17.16
CA PHE A 39 10.29 19.97 16.06
C PHE A 39 10.42 20.77 14.77
N GLY A 40 9.70 21.89 14.62
CA GLY A 40 9.53 22.60 13.34
C GLY A 40 8.35 22.03 12.56
N GLU A 41 7.51 22.91 12.01
CA GLU A 41 6.32 22.52 11.24
C GLU A 41 6.71 21.71 9.99
N GLU A 42 7.86 22.01 9.39
CA GLU A 42 8.41 21.29 8.25
C GLU A 42 8.71 19.81 8.55
N ASN A 43 8.96 19.50 9.82
CA ASN A 43 9.25 18.14 10.29
C ASN A 43 7.98 17.34 10.65
N PHE A 44 6.79 17.90 10.41
CA PHE A 44 5.54 17.16 10.52
C PHE A 44 5.45 16.07 9.45
N VAL A 45 5.23 14.82 9.88
CA VAL A 45 5.12 13.67 8.97
C VAL A 45 3.67 13.42 8.59
N GLY A 46 2.75 13.46 9.56
CA GLY A 46 1.33 13.24 9.32
C GLY A 46 0.53 13.02 10.62
N ASN A 47 -0.79 12.89 10.46
CA ASN A 47 -1.69 12.50 11.54
C ASN A 47 -2.39 11.19 11.14
N ILE A 48 -2.28 10.17 11.98
CA ILE A 48 -2.95 8.88 11.78
C ILE A 48 -4.24 8.89 12.59
N ILE A 49 -5.36 8.63 11.94
CA ILE A 49 -6.64 8.44 12.61
C ILE A 49 -6.77 6.98 13.02
N TRP A 50 -6.83 6.73 14.32
CA TRP A 50 -7.00 5.40 14.87
C TRP A 50 -8.46 5.22 15.32
N LYS A 51 -9.25 4.56 14.47
CA LYS A 51 -10.58 4.07 14.87
C LYS A 51 -10.41 2.89 15.81
N ASN A 52 -10.62 3.11 17.10
CA ASN A 52 -10.31 2.14 18.16
C ASN A 52 -11.52 1.70 18.98
N VAL A 53 -12.66 2.40 18.88
CA VAL A 53 -13.89 2.09 19.63
C VAL A 53 -15.11 2.09 18.72
N THR A 54 -16.24 1.62 19.26
CA THR A 54 -17.56 1.72 18.63
C THR A 54 -18.52 2.26 19.69
N ASP A 55 -19.15 3.39 19.40
CA ASP A 55 -20.07 4.06 20.32
C ASP A 55 -21.48 4.12 19.72
N ASN A 56 -22.41 3.43 20.36
CA ASN A 56 -23.81 3.34 19.94
C ASN A 56 -24.73 4.27 20.73
N ASN A 57 -24.18 5.12 21.61
CA ASN A 57 -24.98 6.07 22.37
C ASN A 57 -25.57 7.15 21.45
N PRO A 58 -26.82 7.60 21.66
CA PRO A 58 -27.42 8.64 20.84
C PRO A 58 -26.72 9.99 21.10
N THR A 59 -26.01 10.49 20.09
CA THR A 59 -25.28 11.76 20.10
C THR A 59 -25.35 12.43 18.72
N ASN A 60 -24.95 13.69 18.62
CA ASN A 60 -24.84 14.37 17.32
C ASN A 60 -23.70 13.76 16.47
N ILE A 61 -22.57 13.46 17.09
CA ILE A 61 -21.40 12.84 16.46
C ILE A 61 -20.86 11.79 17.43
N ALA A 62 -20.80 10.53 16.99
CA ALA A 62 -20.17 9.45 17.75
C ALA A 62 -18.65 9.51 17.55
N THR A 63 -17.92 9.91 18.59
CA THR A 63 -16.45 9.98 18.55
C THR A 63 -15.88 8.57 18.71
N GLU A 64 -15.60 7.91 17.58
CA GLU A 64 -15.10 6.54 17.53
C GLU A 64 -13.59 6.43 17.22
N HIS A 65 -12.86 7.55 17.30
CA HIS A 65 -11.46 7.60 16.91
C HIS A 65 -10.62 8.48 17.83
N GLU A 66 -9.32 8.22 17.77
CA GLU A 66 -8.27 9.06 18.33
C GLU A 66 -7.25 9.42 17.24
N SER A 67 -6.36 10.36 17.55
CA SER A 67 -5.28 10.79 16.67
C SER A 67 -3.94 10.26 17.15
N ILE A 68 -3.05 9.94 16.20
CA ILE A 68 -1.62 9.72 16.47
C ILE A 68 -0.84 10.72 15.63
N VAL A 69 -0.32 11.74 16.30
CA VAL A 69 0.45 12.83 15.67
C VAL A 69 1.89 12.36 15.49
N VAL A 70 2.43 12.52 14.27
CA VAL A 70 3.76 12.02 13.89
C VAL A 70 4.68 13.15 13.47
N PHE A 71 5.84 13.23 14.11
CA PHE A 71 6.91 14.18 13.78
C PHE A 71 8.24 13.44 13.60
N ALA A 72 9.08 13.99 12.73
CA ALA A 72 10.49 13.61 12.61
C ALA A 72 11.36 14.57 13.43
N LYS A 73 12.58 14.15 13.76
CA LYS A 73 13.62 15.11 14.20
C LYS A 73 14.14 15.94 13.04
N ASN A 74 14.44 15.27 11.91
CA ASN A 74 14.78 15.89 10.64
C ASN A 74 14.13 15.10 9.50
N LYS A 75 13.09 15.68 8.87
CA LYS A 75 12.32 15.01 7.81
C LYS A 75 13.14 14.74 6.55
N ASP A 76 14.14 15.57 6.25
CA ASP A 76 15.04 15.37 5.10
C ASP A 76 15.96 14.16 5.29
N SER A 77 16.13 13.69 6.52
CA SER A 77 16.91 12.49 6.84
C SER A 77 16.07 11.20 6.83
N LEU A 78 14.75 11.29 6.63
CA LEU A 78 13.88 10.11 6.59
C LEU A 78 14.00 9.36 5.27
N GLU A 79 13.79 8.05 5.35
CA GLU A 79 13.52 7.25 4.15
C GLU A 79 12.27 7.76 3.43
N ASN A 80 12.33 7.83 2.10
CA ASN A 80 11.23 8.32 1.26
C ASN A 80 9.94 7.50 1.39
N THR A 81 10.03 6.23 1.79
CA THR A 81 8.87 5.34 1.90
C THR A 81 9.03 4.35 3.04
N TRP A 82 8.02 4.22 3.89
CA TRP A 82 7.95 3.14 4.88
C TRP A 82 7.12 1.97 4.33
N LYS A 83 7.69 0.78 4.36
CA LYS A 83 7.02 -0.46 3.95
C LYS A 83 7.17 -1.51 5.04
N SER A 84 6.07 -2.13 5.44
CA SER A 84 6.14 -3.31 6.29
C SER A 84 6.79 -4.46 5.50
N LYS A 85 7.77 -5.12 6.10
CA LYS A 85 8.30 -6.39 5.59
C LYS A 85 7.38 -7.56 5.89
N VAL A 86 6.46 -7.38 6.84
CA VAL A 86 5.56 -8.43 7.33
C VAL A 86 4.16 -8.21 6.77
N SER A 87 3.63 -9.21 6.09
CA SER A 87 2.22 -9.26 5.70
C SER A 87 1.79 -10.72 5.72
N LYS A 88 1.07 -11.12 6.77
CA LYS A 88 0.65 -12.52 6.96
C LYS A 88 -0.06 -13.10 5.73
N ILE A 89 -0.90 -12.30 5.07
CA ILE A 89 -1.63 -12.72 3.87
C ILE A 89 -0.68 -12.91 2.69
N LYS A 90 0.31 -12.01 2.53
CA LYS A 90 1.35 -12.17 1.51
C LYS A 90 2.13 -13.45 1.77
N ASP A 91 2.53 -13.68 3.02
CA ASP A 91 3.33 -14.85 3.42
C ASP A 91 2.55 -16.15 3.11
N ILE A 92 1.26 -16.21 3.47
CA ILE A 92 0.36 -17.33 3.13
C ILE A 92 0.30 -17.57 1.61
N LEU A 93 0.14 -16.51 0.82
CA LEU A 93 0.04 -16.65 -0.65
C LEU A 93 1.37 -17.11 -1.27
N VAL A 94 2.50 -16.65 -0.75
CA VAL A 94 3.83 -17.07 -1.19
C VAL A 94 4.08 -18.54 -0.84
N GLU A 95 3.80 -18.93 0.40
CA GLU A 95 3.95 -20.33 0.86
C GLU A 95 3.08 -21.28 0.04
N LEU A 96 1.80 -20.94 -0.16
CA LEU A 96 0.90 -21.72 -0.99
C LEU A 96 1.37 -21.80 -2.44
N GLY A 97 1.82 -20.68 -3.02
CA GLY A 97 2.35 -20.64 -4.38
C GLY A 97 3.55 -21.57 -4.56
N ASN A 98 4.51 -21.51 -3.62
CA ASN A 98 5.68 -22.37 -3.63
C ASN A 98 5.32 -23.86 -3.49
N GLN A 99 4.34 -24.18 -2.64
CA GLN A 99 3.86 -25.55 -2.47
C GLN A 99 3.24 -26.08 -3.78
N LEU A 100 2.28 -25.35 -4.35
CA LEU A 100 1.58 -25.78 -5.56
C LEU A 100 2.50 -25.90 -6.78
N THR A 101 3.46 -24.98 -6.94
CA THR A 101 4.45 -25.01 -8.04
C THR A 101 5.49 -26.12 -7.88
N SER A 102 5.77 -26.55 -6.65
CA SER A 102 6.58 -27.73 -6.38
C SER A 102 5.86 -29.00 -6.83
N ASP A 103 4.58 -29.13 -6.45
CA ASP A 103 3.80 -30.37 -6.59
C ASP A 103 3.20 -30.56 -8.00
N ILE A 104 2.81 -29.47 -8.67
CA ILE A 104 2.08 -29.49 -9.94
C ILE A 104 2.93 -28.83 -11.03
N LYS A 105 3.32 -29.61 -12.05
CA LYS A 105 4.11 -29.12 -13.20
C LYS A 105 3.26 -28.72 -14.40
N ASP A 106 2.04 -29.26 -14.51
CA ASP A 106 1.12 -28.86 -15.57
C ASP A 106 0.48 -27.50 -15.24
N LYS A 107 0.65 -26.53 -16.13
CA LYS A 107 0.16 -25.15 -15.93
C LYS A 107 -1.36 -25.07 -15.84
N SER A 108 -2.07 -25.92 -16.58
CA SER A 108 -3.53 -25.89 -16.61
C SER A 108 -4.10 -26.46 -15.31
N GLU A 109 -3.54 -27.58 -14.84
CA GLU A 109 -3.87 -28.17 -13.55
C GLU A 109 -3.52 -27.24 -12.39
N LEU A 110 -2.37 -26.57 -12.45
CA LEU A 110 -1.91 -25.60 -11.44
C LEU A 110 -2.92 -24.46 -11.28
N GLN A 111 -3.33 -23.83 -12.38
CA GLN A 111 -4.30 -22.74 -12.36
C GLN A 111 -5.69 -23.20 -11.89
N VAL A 112 -6.14 -24.41 -12.29
CA VAL A 112 -7.43 -24.97 -11.84
C VAL A 112 -7.42 -25.20 -10.33
N THR A 113 -6.36 -25.84 -9.82
CA THR A 113 -6.19 -26.14 -8.39
C THR A 113 -6.17 -24.85 -7.56
N TYR A 114 -5.34 -23.88 -7.97
CA TYR A 114 -5.27 -22.59 -7.29
C TYR A 114 -6.60 -21.82 -7.34
N SER A 115 -7.29 -21.83 -8.49
CA SER A 115 -8.59 -21.15 -8.64
C SER A 115 -9.65 -21.69 -7.69
N LYS A 116 -9.64 -23.00 -7.39
CA LYS A 116 -10.56 -23.61 -6.41
C LYS A 116 -10.26 -23.08 -5.00
N TRP A 117 -9.01 -23.19 -4.56
CA TRP A 117 -8.59 -22.67 -3.24
C TRP A 117 -8.88 -21.18 -3.10
N PHE A 118 -8.57 -20.38 -4.13
CA PHE A 118 -8.77 -18.94 -4.12
C PHE A 118 -10.24 -18.56 -3.94
N ARG A 119 -11.17 -19.25 -4.62
CA ARG A 119 -12.61 -18.99 -4.47
C ARG A 119 -13.12 -19.27 -3.06
N GLU A 120 -12.61 -20.34 -2.43
CA GLU A 120 -12.98 -20.73 -1.06
C GLU A 120 -12.43 -19.73 -0.01
N ASN A 121 -11.28 -19.11 -0.29
CA ASN A 121 -10.56 -18.29 0.70
C ASN A 121 -10.59 -16.77 0.41
N LYS A 122 -11.17 -16.33 -0.71
CA LYS A 122 -11.12 -14.94 -1.20
C LYS A 122 -11.43 -13.89 -0.13
N ASN A 123 -12.49 -14.10 0.66
CA ASN A 123 -12.95 -13.15 1.67
C ASN A 123 -11.94 -12.93 2.81
N GLN A 124 -10.95 -13.81 2.95
CA GLN A 124 -9.90 -13.74 3.97
C GLN A 124 -8.63 -13.04 3.45
N LEU A 125 -8.55 -12.74 2.14
CA LEU A 125 -7.34 -12.19 1.50
C LEU A 125 -7.26 -10.65 1.55
N SER A 126 -8.26 -9.96 2.11
CA SER A 126 -8.27 -8.51 2.29
C SER A 126 -7.85 -7.76 1.01
N SER A 127 -6.82 -6.93 1.05
CA SER A 127 -6.31 -6.16 -0.09
C SER A 127 -5.70 -7.00 -1.23
N LEU A 128 -5.46 -8.29 -1.01
CA LEU A 128 -4.90 -9.22 -1.99
C LEU A 128 -5.98 -10.13 -2.62
N ASP A 129 -7.26 -9.82 -2.45
CA ASP A 129 -8.42 -10.57 -2.98
C ASP A 129 -8.56 -10.58 -4.52
N ARG A 130 -7.59 -10.03 -5.25
CA ARG A 130 -7.51 -10.04 -6.72
C ARG A 130 -6.36 -10.88 -7.28
N TYR A 131 -5.53 -11.47 -6.41
CA TYR A 131 -4.42 -12.34 -6.79
C TYR A 131 -4.95 -13.73 -7.16
N LYS A 132 -5.64 -13.81 -8.30
CA LYS A 132 -6.41 -15.00 -8.73
C LYS A 132 -5.69 -15.89 -9.73
N TYR A 133 -4.49 -15.51 -10.14
CA TYR A 133 -3.69 -16.23 -11.13
C TYR A 133 -2.45 -16.80 -10.48
N ILE A 134 -1.93 -17.89 -11.05
CA ILE A 134 -0.69 -18.53 -10.64
C ILE A 134 0.06 -19.03 -11.88
N ASP A 135 1.37 -18.98 -11.85
CA ASP A 135 2.26 -19.64 -12.80
C ASP A 135 3.45 -20.28 -12.06
N ASN A 136 4.50 -20.63 -12.79
CA ASN A 136 5.69 -21.27 -12.23
C ASN A 136 6.47 -20.38 -11.26
N ASP A 137 6.33 -19.06 -11.36
CA ASP A 137 7.01 -18.08 -10.50
C ASP A 137 6.13 -17.66 -9.31
N GLY A 138 4.85 -18.03 -9.33
CA GLY A 138 3.95 -18.00 -8.18
C GLY A 138 2.65 -17.27 -8.44
N VAL A 139 2.03 -16.80 -7.36
CA VAL A 139 0.71 -16.17 -7.37
C VAL A 139 0.80 -14.71 -7.82
N TYR A 140 -0.05 -14.30 -8.76
CA TYR A 140 -0.08 -12.93 -9.29
C TYR A 140 -1.49 -12.41 -9.57
N THR A 141 -1.58 -11.13 -9.93
CA THR A 141 -2.81 -10.45 -10.34
C THR A 141 -2.62 -9.69 -11.65
N GLY A 142 -3.69 -9.59 -12.44
CA GLY A 142 -3.71 -8.72 -13.61
C GLY A 142 -3.87 -7.26 -13.19
N SER A 143 -2.74 -6.55 -13.06
CA SER A 143 -2.75 -5.13 -12.71
C SER A 143 -3.36 -4.29 -13.85
N GLN A 144 -4.39 -3.50 -13.53
CA GLN A 144 -5.06 -2.60 -14.49
C GLN A 144 -4.34 -1.23 -14.63
N SER A 145 -3.15 -1.12 -14.05
CA SER A 145 -2.38 0.12 -13.93
C SER A 145 -1.55 0.47 -15.17
N VAL A 146 -2.06 0.13 -16.36
CA VAL A 146 -1.40 0.39 -17.66
C VAL A 146 -1.77 1.75 -18.25
N HIS A 147 -2.87 2.35 -17.80
CA HIS A 147 -3.38 3.62 -18.29
C HIS A 147 -2.67 4.82 -17.65
N ASN A 148 -2.57 5.93 -18.37
CA ASN A 148 -2.05 7.18 -17.81
C ASN A 148 -3.13 7.90 -16.98
N PRO A 149 -2.90 8.18 -15.68
CA PRO A 149 -3.90 8.86 -14.85
C PRO A 149 -3.94 10.37 -15.13
N GLY A 150 -5.12 10.89 -15.45
CA GLY A 150 -5.43 12.32 -15.42
C GLY A 150 -4.97 13.16 -16.62
N LYS A 151 -4.11 12.64 -17.50
CA LYS A 151 -3.64 13.35 -18.71
C LYS A 151 -3.42 12.36 -19.86
N GLU A 152 -3.39 12.89 -21.08
CA GLU A 152 -3.02 12.13 -22.27
C GLU A 152 -1.62 11.53 -22.12
N GLY A 153 -1.49 10.23 -22.43
CA GLY A 153 -0.27 9.46 -22.35
C GLY A 153 0.23 9.01 -23.73
N TYR A 154 0.97 7.90 -23.76
CA TYR A 154 1.55 7.37 -24.98
C TYR A 154 0.52 6.61 -25.82
N ARG A 155 0.64 6.71 -27.16
CA ARG A 155 -0.24 6.06 -28.13
C ARG A 155 0.58 5.21 -29.08
N TYR A 156 0.28 3.92 -29.10
CA TYR A 156 0.84 2.92 -30.00
C TYR A 156 -0.06 1.69 -29.95
N ASP A 157 0.11 0.79 -30.91
CA ASP A 157 -0.68 -0.43 -30.97
C ASP A 157 0.06 -1.60 -30.31
N ILE A 158 -0.67 -2.34 -29.47
CA ILE A 158 -0.21 -3.62 -28.92
C ILE A 158 -1.00 -4.72 -29.62
N LEU A 159 -0.33 -5.56 -30.41
CA LEU A 159 -0.99 -6.64 -31.15
C LEU A 159 -1.35 -7.79 -30.21
N HIS A 160 -2.59 -8.26 -30.28
CA HIS A 160 -3.04 -9.40 -29.49
C HIS A 160 -2.41 -10.70 -30.01
N PRO A 161 -1.78 -11.54 -29.16
CA PRO A 161 -0.92 -12.64 -29.61
C PRO A 161 -1.65 -13.71 -30.44
N SER A 162 -2.94 -13.94 -30.20
CA SER A 162 -3.70 -14.97 -30.93
C SER A 162 -4.44 -14.46 -32.16
N THR A 163 -4.79 -13.17 -32.20
CA THR A 163 -5.64 -12.60 -33.28
C THR A 163 -4.84 -11.68 -34.19
N ASN A 164 -3.66 -11.25 -33.76
CA ASN A 164 -2.80 -10.27 -34.41
C ASN A 164 -3.48 -8.93 -34.70
N LEU A 165 -4.57 -8.61 -34.00
CA LEU A 165 -5.30 -7.35 -34.09
C LEU A 165 -4.87 -6.40 -32.97
N PRO A 166 -4.92 -5.06 -33.19
CA PRO A 166 -4.65 -4.09 -32.15
C PRO A 166 -5.57 -4.25 -30.94
N CYS A 167 -4.97 -4.32 -29.75
CA CYS A 167 -5.69 -4.29 -28.49
C CYS A 167 -6.37 -2.93 -28.29
N LYS A 168 -7.48 -2.93 -27.52
CA LYS A 168 -8.15 -1.68 -27.15
C LYS A 168 -7.22 -0.81 -26.31
N GLN A 169 -6.95 0.40 -26.81
CA GLN A 169 -6.15 1.38 -26.08
C GLN A 169 -6.94 1.97 -24.89
N PRO A 170 -6.27 2.34 -23.78
CA PRO A 170 -6.89 3.09 -22.70
C PRO A 170 -7.39 4.46 -23.16
N LEU A 171 -8.42 4.99 -22.48
CA LEU A 171 -9.01 6.29 -22.83
C LEU A 171 -7.97 7.42 -22.89
N MET A 172 -7.05 7.46 -21.93
CA MET A 172 -6.00 8.48 -21.81
C MET A 172 -4.63 7.99 -22.33
N GLY A 173 -4.61 6.90 -23.11
CA GLY A 173 -3.36 6.29 -23.57
C GLY A 173 -2.62 5.54 -22.47
N TYR A 174 -1.45 5.01 -22.84
CA TYR A 174 -0.62 4.21 -21.96
C TYR A 174 0.25 5.08 -21.05
N ARG A 175 0.57 4.56 -19.86
CA ARG A 175 1.48 5.20 -18.90
C ARG A 175 2.95 5.08 -19.32
N PHE A 176 3.29 4.06 -20.10
CA PHE A 176 4.67 3.71 -20.44
C PHE A 176 4.99 4.00 -21.90
N PRO A 177 6.22 4.42 -22.24
CA PRO A 177 6.70 4.47 -23.61
C PRO A 177 6.66 3.09 -24.29
N GLU A 178 6.57 3.07 -25.62
CA GLU A 178 6.50 1.83 -26.41
C GLU A 178 7.66 0.88 -26.12
N GLU A 179 8.89 1.40 -26.05
CA GLU A 179 10.09 0.62 -25.74
C GLU A 179 9.98 -0.16 -24.42
N THR A 180 9.35 0.44 -23.40
CA THR A 180 9.15 -0.20 -22.09
C THR A 180 8.14 -1.35 -22.19
N ILE A 181 7.05 -1.16 -22.94
CA ILE A 181 6.07 -2.23 -23.16
C ILE A 181 6.68 -3.38 -23.96
N GLN A 182 7.45 -3.09 -25.01
CA GLN A 182 8.10 -4.14 -25.80
C GLN A 182 9.03 -5.00 -24.95
N LYS A 183 9.76 -4.38 -24.01
CA LYS A 183 10.56 -5.12 -23.04
C LYS A 183 9.71 -6.00 -22.12
N LEU A 184 8.62 -5.47 -21.56
CA LEU A 184 7.72 -6.24 -20.68
C LEU A 184 7.05 -7.42 -21.40
N LEU A 185 6.73 -7.27 -22.69
CA LEU A 185 6.17 -8.35 -23.51
C LEU A 185 7.18 -9.45 -23.84
N GLN A 186 8.49 -9.18 -23.74
CA GLN A 186 9.54 -10.19 -23.90
C GLN A 186 9.84 -10.93 -22.59
N GLU A 187 9.57 -10.30 -21.45
CA GLU A 187 9.82 -10.85 -20.11
C GLU A 187 8.66 -11.71 -19.57
N GLY A 188 7.44 -11.56 -20.11
CA GLY A 188 6.24 -12.30 -19.70
C GLY A 188 5.84 -13.40 -20.69
#